data_AF-A2SNJ6-F1
#
_entry.id   AF-A2SNJ6-F1
#
_cell.length_a   1.000
_cell.length_b   1.000
_cell.length_c   1.000
_cell.angle_alpha   90.00
_cell.angle_beta   90.00
_cell.angle_gamma   90.00
#
_symmetry.space_group_name_H-M   'P 1'
#
loop_
_entity.id
_entity.type
_entity.pdbx_description
1 polymer ?
#
loop_
_entity_poly.entity_id
_entity_poly.type
_entity_poly.pdbx_seq_one_letter_code
_entity_poly.pdbx_strand_id
1 'polypeptide(L)'
;MVRANVECLFDRKRKPEDYIKAAHWVFGRTLGDFTFERCCIALGTRKDVLRLRIHYEFWRRWYVFPIEFPFVIDAVPDSVEGEIYMLAGDEGYALARAAWMHPGIRSSQLLEVAAAATEAKSKKRPTEDRMREALQLLSEKYLMSQYNDSWYLTGRNPVLRAMDLSSAPNRVSRTHLSWSRMF
;
A
#
# COMPACT_ATOMS: atom_id res chain seq x y z
N MET A 1 9.88 3.20 20.35
CA MET A 1 9.11 2.00 19.91
C MET A 1 8.73 2.06 18.43
N VAL A 2 8.06 3.13 17.94
CA VAL A 2 7.72 3.28 16.50
C VAL A 2 8.93 3.04 15.60
N ARG A 3 10.02 3.78 15.82
CA ARG A 3 11.27 3.66 15.03
C ARG A 3 11.81 2.23 15.00
N ALA A 4 11.91 1.56 16.16
CA ALA A 4 12.47 0.21 16.25
C ALA A 4 11.63 -0.83 15.47
N ASN A 5 10.29 -0.77 15.58
CA ASN A 5 9.42 -1.67 14.82
C ASN A 5 9.49 -1.38 13.32
N VAL A 6 9.50 -0.11 12.91
CA VAL A 6 9.63 0.27 11.49
C VAL A 6 11.00 -0.14 10.92
N GLU A 7 12.09 0.09 11.64
CA GLU A 7 13.43 -0.37 11.23
C GLU A 7 13.49 -1.89 11.11
N CYS A 8 12.84 -2.63 12.02
CA CYS A 8 12.75 -4.09 11.96
C CYS A 8 12.08 -4.59 10.67
N LEU A 9 11.09 -3.87 10.13
CA LEU A 9 10.42 -4.24 8.87
C LEU A 9 11.35 -4.27 7.66
N PHE A 10 12.46 -3.53 7.71
CA PHE A 10 13.39 -3.39 6.59
C PHE A 10 14.78 -3.98 6.87
N ASP A 11 15.05 -4.44 8.10
CA ASP A 11 16.32 -5.03 8.49
C ASP A 11 16.41 -6.47 7.99
N ARG A 12 17.08 -6.69 6.85
CA ARG A 12 17.22 -8.01 6.18
C ARG A 12 17.91 -9.09 7.02
N LYS A 13 18.47 -8.77 8.19
CA LYS A 13 19.21 -9.71 9.05
C LYS A 13 18.33 -10.34 10.15
N ARG A 14 17.05 -9.96 10.24
CA ARG A 14 16.13 -10.42 11.28
C ARG A 14 15.51 -11.77 10.94
N LYS A 15 14.99 -12.45 11.97
CA LYS A 15 14.25 -13.70 11.77
C LYS A 15 12.85 -13.38 11.24
N PRO A 16 12.23 -14.29 10.46
CA PRO A 16 10.83 -14.18 10.00
C PRO A 16 9.84 -13.72 11.09
N GLU A 17 9.96 -14.29 12.28
CA GLU A 17 9.12 -13.99 13.46
C GLU A 17 9.20 -12.52 13.89
N ASP A 18 10.37 -11.90 13.81
CA ASP A 18 10.57 -10.50 14.18
C ASP A 18 9.84 -9.57 13.21
N TYR A 19 9.87 -9.87 11.90
CA TYR A 19 9.11 -9.10 10.91
C TYR A 19 7.62 -9.22 11.14
N ILE A 20 7.12 -10.42 11.43
CA ILE A 20 5.69 -10.65 11.70
C ILE A 20 5.26 -9.88 12.94
N LYS A 21 6.06 -9.91 14.01
CA LYS A 21 5.77 -9.16 15.24
C LYS A 21 5.77 -7.66 15.01
N ALA A 22 6.76 -7.15 14.28
CA ALA A 22 6.83 -5.73 13.93
C ALA A 22 5.66 -5.30 13.03
N ALA A 23 5.34 -6.12 12.02
CA ALA A 23 4.22 -5.87 11.10
C ALA A 23 2.88 -5.92 11.83
N HIS A 24 2.70 -6.89 12.74
CA HIS A 24 1.50 -6.99 13.57
C HIS A 24 1.33 -5.75 14.44
N TRP A 25 2.41 -5.25 15.04
CA TRP A 25 2.37 -4.04 15.85
C TRP A 25 2.00 -2.80 15.03
N VAL A 26 2.52 -2.66 13.81
CA VAL A 26 2.24 -1.51 12.93
C VAL A 26 0.87 -1.59 12.26
N PHE A 27 0.53 -2.72 11.65
CA PHE A 27 -0.62 -2.87 10.75
C PHE A 27 -1.82 -3.56 11.37
N GLY A 28 -1.63 -4.36 12.41
CA GLY A 28 -2.72 -5.10 13.06
C GLY A 28 -3.20 -4.47 14.36
N ARG A 29 -4.18 -5.15 14.95
CA ARG A 29 -4.78 -4.75 16.22
C ARG A 29 -3.97 -5.29 17.39
N THR A 30 -3.31 -4.41 18.12
CA THR A 30 -2.56 -4.76 19.33
C THR A 30 -3.27 -4.32 20.60
N LEU A 31 -3.17 -5.12 21.66
CA LEU A 31 -3.67 -4.80 23.00
C LEU A 31 -2.52 -4.32 23.89
N GLY A 32 -2.83 -3.46 24.86
CA GLY A 32 -1.89 -2.94 25.85
C GLY A 32 -1.67 -1.43 25.77
N ASP A 33 -0.75 -0.91 26.58
CA ASP A 33 -0.58 0.54 26.73
C ASP A 33 0.21 1.21 25.62
N PHE A 34 1.04 0.44 24.91
CA PHE A 34 1.93 0.92 23.86
C PHE A 34 1.58 0.33 22.49
N THR A 35 0.37 0.63 22.02
CA THR A 35 -0.08 0.32 20.66
C THR A 35 0.47 1.33 19.66
N PHE A 36 0.55 0.95 18.38
CA PHE A 36 0.97 1.87 17.32
C PHE A 36 0.08 3.11 17.25
N GLU A 37 -1.23 2.96 17.39
CA GLU A 37 -2.19 4.07 17.41
C GLU A 37 -1.93 5.04 18.57
N ARG A 38 -1.75 4.54 19.80
CA ARG A 38 -1.42 5.40 20.95
C ARG A 38 -0.10 6.13 20.76
N CYS A 39 0.91 5.46 20.20
CA CYS A 39 2.17 6.12 19.85
C CYS A 39 1.98 7.21 18.79
N CYS A 40 1.15 6.99 17.77
CA CYS A 40 0.85 7.99 16.75
C CYS A 40 0.15 9.22 17.35
N ILE A 41 -0.83 9.00 18.22
CA ILE A 41 -1.55 10.07 18.95
C ILE A 41 -0.57 10.89 19.79
N ALA A 42 0.28 10.24 20.58
CA ALA A 42 1.27 10.92 21.43
C ALA A 42 2.29 11.74 20.61
N LEU A 43 2.60 11.29 19.39
CA LEU A 43 3.50 11.98 18.45
C LEU A 43 2.77 13.01 17.55
N GLY A 44 1.47 13.24 17.74
CA GLY A 44 0.69 14.16 16.90
C GLY A 44 0.62 13.74 15.43
N THR A 45 0.75 12.45 15.13
CA THR A 45 0.81 11.92 13.75
C THR A 45 -0.40 11.04 13.46
N ARG A 46 -0.88 11.06 12.21
CA ARG A 46 -1.97 10.18 11.76
C ARG A 46 -1.43 8.78 11.43
N LYS A 47 -1.99 7.75 12.06
CA LYS A 47 -1.56 6.35 11.87
C LYS A 47 -1.60 5.91 10.40
N ASP A 48 -2.63 6.32 9.68
CA ASP A 48 -2.85 5.93 8.29
C ASP A 48 -1.81 6.54 7.35
N VAL A 49 -1.43 7.79 7.59
CA VAL A 49 -0.36 8.48 6.85
C VAL A 49 0.96 7.74 7.04
N LEU A 50 1.28 7.32 8.27
CA LEU A 50 2.49 6.54 8.54
C LEU A 50 2.45 5.15 7.87
N ARG A 51 1.31 4.45 7.92
CA ARG A 51 1.18 3.14 7.27
C ARG A 51 1.33 3.22 5.75
N LEU A 52 0.68 4.19 5.11
CA LEU A 52 0.88 4.47 3.69
C LEU A 52 2.34 4.79 3.38
N ARG A 53 2.99 5.58 4.24
CA ARG A 53 4.41 5.88 4.09
C ARG A 53 5.30 4.63 4.20
N ILE A 54 4.96 3.70 5.09
CA ILE A 54 5.68 2.42 5.23
C ILE A 54 5.45 1.54 3.98
N HIS A 55 4.23 1.46 3.46
CA HIS A 55 3.96 0.77 2.18
C HIS A 55 4.73 1.38 1.00
N TYR A 56 4.80 2.70 0.95
CA TYR A 56 5.62 3.41 -0.01
C TYR A 56 7.11 3.07 0.13
N GLU A 57 7.61 2.89 1.35
CA GLU A 57 9.00 2.44 1.58
C GLU A 57 9.23 0.98 1.17
N PHE A 58 8.23 0.09 1.28
CA PHE A 58 8.31 -1.25 0.69
C PHE A 58 8.54 -1.19 -0.82
N TRP A 59 7.75 -0.38 -1.53
CA TRP A 59 7.92 -0.16 -2.96
C TRP A 59 9.30 0.45 -3.28
N ARG A 60 9.69 1.53 -2.58
CA ARG A 60 10.97 2.21 -2.83
C ARG A 60 12.20 1.31 -2.65
N ARG A 61 12.14 0.35 -1.73
CA ARG A 61 13.26 -0.55 -1.41
C ARG A 61 13.14 -1.90 -2.12
N TRP A 62 12.12 -2.06 -2.97
CA TRP A 62 11.78 -3.32 -3.64
C TRP A 62 11.65 -4.47 -2.66
N TYR A 63 11.06 -4.18 -1.50
CA TYR A 63 10.92 -5.14 -0.43
C TYR A 63 9.58 -5.86 -0.58
N VAL A 64 9.66 -7.12 -1.00
CA VAL A 64 8.52 -8.05 -1.00
C VAL A 64 8.40 -8.64 0.39
N PHE A 65 7.26 -8.42 1.05
CA PHE A 65 7.02 -9.05 2.34
C PHE A 65 6.85 -10.56 2.11
N PRO A 66 7.55 -11.42 2.86
CA PRO A 66 7.68 -12.84 2.49
C PRO A 66 6.38 -13.65 2.60
N ILE A 67 5.36 -13.11 3.28
CA ILE A 67 4.06 -13.76 3.48
C ILE A 67 2.94 -12.71 3.40
N GLU A 68 1.71 -13.14 3.14
CA GLU A 68 0.55 -12.31 3.47
C GLU A 68 0.53 -12.07 4.99
N PHE A 69 0.11 -10.89 5.43
CA PHE A 69 0.04 -10.59 6.86
C PHE A 69 -0.84 -11.64 7.60
N PRO A 70 -0.27 -12.47 8.51
CA PRO A 70 -0.97 -13.60 9.11
C PRO A 70 -1.85 -13.18 10.30
N PHE A 71 -2.37 -11.96 10.28
CA PHE A 71 -3.13 -11.34 11.35
C PHE A 71 -4.16 -10.37 10.79
N VAL A 72 -5.17 -10.03 11.60
CA VAL A 72 -6.17 -9.04 11.22
C VAL A 72 -5.50 -7.67 11.13
N ILE A 73 -5.40 -7.16 9.91
CA ILE A 73 -4.91 -5.81 9.64
C ILE A 73 -6.04 -4.80 9.67
N ASP A 74 -5.68 -3.56 9.99
CA ASP A 74 -6.56 -2.43 9.75
C ASP A 74 -6.80 -2.23 8.25
N ALA A 75 -7.99 -1.76 7.90
CA ALA A 75 -8.44 -1.58 6.53
C ALA A 75 -7.54 -0.62 5.75
N VAL A 76 -7.71 -0.62 4.42
CA VAL A 76 -7.14 0.41 3.55
C VAL A 76 -7.56 1.79 4.09
N PRO A 77 -6.64 2.75 4.23
CA PRO A 77 -6.99 4.07 4.76
C PRO A 77 -8.10 4.79 3.98
N ASP A 78 -9.05 5.36 4.71
CA ASP A 78 -10.18 6.14 4.18
C ASP A 78 -9.72 7.22 3.18
N SER A 79 -8.55 7.81 3.43
CA SER A 79 -7.95 8.86 2.59
C SER A 79 -7.66 8.42 1.15
N VAL A 80 -7.52 7.11 0.89
CA VAL A 80 -7.32 6.57 -0.45
C VAL A 80 -8.46 5.65 -0.87
N GLU A 81 -9.17 5.03 0.07
CA GLU A 81 -10.30 4.13 -0.19
C GLU A 81 -11.39 4.80 -1.04
N GLY A 82 -11.86 5.98 -0.64
CA GLY A 82 -12.90 6.69 -1.39
C GLY A 82 -12.47 7.03 -2.81
N GLU A 83 -11.21 7.40 -3.01
CA GLU A 83 -10.66 7.69 -4.33
C GLU A 83 -10.60 6.43 -5.22
N ILE A 84 -10.16 5.30 -4.65
CA ILE A 84 -10.11 4.01 -5.33
C ILE A 84 -11.52 3.59 -5.78
N TYR A 85 -12.50 3.70 -4.89
CA TYR A 85 -13.89 3.37 -5.21
C TYR A 85 -14.46 4.23 -6.34
N MET A 86 -14.21 5.54 -6.31
CA MET A 86 -14.68 6.45 -7.37
C MET A 86 -14.02 6.16 -8.73
N LEU A 87 -12.77 5.71 -8.74
CA LEU A 87 -12.02 5.48 -9.98
C LEU A 87 -12.26 4.10 -10.60
N ALA A 88 -12.30 3.06 -9.78
CA ALA A 88 -12.21 1.67 -10.24
C ALA A 88 -13.19 0.72 -9.52
N GLY A 89 -14.13 1.25 -8.72
CA GLY A 89 -15.21 0.49 -8.13
C GLY A 89 -14.76 -0.59 -7.14
N ASP A 90 -15.56 -1.66 -7.05
CA ASP A 90 -15.31 -2.80 -6.16
C ASP A 90 -14.04 -3.57 -6.57
N GLU A 91 -13.79 -3.72 -7.87
CA GLU A 91 -12.61 -4.36 -8.42
C GLU A 91 -11.33 -3.62 -8.01
N GLY A 92 -11.32 -2.30 -8.17
CA GLY A 92 -10.20 -1.46 -7.74
C GLY A 92 -9.93 -1.56 -6.24
N TYR A 93 -10.99 -1.54 -5.43
CA TYR A 93 -10.86 -1.72 -3.99
C TYR A 93 -10.32 -3.10 -3.62
N ALA A 94 -10.80 -4.16 -4.26
CA ALA A 94 -10.33 -5.52 -4.03
C ALA A 94 -8.83 -5.67 -4.34
N LEU A 95 -8.35 -5.07 -5.45
CA LEU A 95 -6.94 -5.01 -5.81
C LEU A 95 -6.11 -4.24 -4.78
N ALA A 96 -6.57 -3.06 -4.38
CA ALA A 96 -5.89 -2.23 -3.39
C ALA A 96 -5.79 -2.96 -2.04
N ARG A 97 -6.89 -3.61 -1.60
CA ARG A 97 -6.93 -4.39 -0.36
C ARG A 97 -5.99 -5.59 -0.40
N ALA A 98 -5.92 -6.31 -1.52
CA ALA A 98 -5.00 -7.43 -1.69
C ALA A 98 -3.53 -6.98 -1.59
N ALA A 99 -3.16 -5.88 -2.26
CA ALA A 99 -1.81 -5.31 -2.15
C ALA A 99 -1.52 -4.67 -0.77
N TRP A 100 -2.55 -4.25 -0.04
CA TRP A 100 -2.44 -3.78 1.34
C TRP A 100 -2.16 -4.93 2.32
N MET A 101 -2.78 -6.10 2.12
CA MET A 101 -2.56 -7.31 2.93
C MET A 101 -1.25 -8.02 2.60
N HIS A 102 -0.76 -7.88 1.38
CA HIS A 102 0.44 -8.56 0.90
C HIS A 102 1.34 -7.59 0.11
N PRO A 103 2.17 -6.78 0.80
CA PRO A 103 3.05 -5.83 0.13
C PRO A 103 4.06 -6.53 -0.79
N GLY A 104 4.00 -6.24 -2.08
CA GLY A 104 4.85 -6.87 -3.09
C GLY A 104 4.26 -8.12 -3.74
N ILE A 105 2.95 -8.37 -3.55
CA ILE A 105 2.18 -9.43 -4.22
C ILE A 105 2.39 -9.41 -5.74
N ARG A 106 2.49 -10.60 -6.32
CA ARG A 106 2.70 -10.80 -7.77
C ARG A 106 1.43 -10.53 -8.56
N SER A 107 1.53 -10.07 -9.81
CA SER A 107 0.35 -9.71 -10.61
C SER A 107 -0.67 -10.85 -10.73
N SER A 108 -0.22 -12.09 -10.98
CA SER A 108 -1.12 -13.26 -11.10
C SER A 108 -1.90 -13.50 -9.81
N GLN A 109 -1.18 -13.53 -8.68
CA GLN A 109 -1.77 -13.74 -7.35
C GLN A 109 -2.69 -12.57 -6.95
N LEU A 110 -2.31 -11.33 -7.30
CA LEU A 110 -3.10 -10.13 -7.03
C LEU A 110 -4.48 -10.21 -7.70
N LEU A 111 -4.50 -10.53 -9.00
CA LEU A 111 -5.74 -10.65 -9.77
C LEU A 111 -6.62 -11.78 -9.24
N GLU A 112 -6.02 -12.92 -8.87
CA GLU A 112 -6.73 -14.06 -8.31
C GLU A 112 -7.38 -13.74 -6.96
N VAL A 113 -6.61 -13.19 -6.01
CA VAL A 113 -7.09 -12.82 -4.67
C VAL A 113 -8.18 -11.76 -4.76
N ALA A 114 -7.99 -10.74 -5.60
CA ALA A 114 -8.99 -9.69 -5.79
C ALA A 114 -10.28 -10.23 -6.44
N ALA A 115 -10.17 -11.16 -7.41
CA ALA A 115 -11.32 -11.76 -8.08
C ALA A 115 -12.15 -12.60 -7.10
N ALA A 116 -11.49 -13.41 -6.28
CA ALA A 116 -12.14 -14.20 -5.24
C ALA A 116 -12.86 -13.31 -4.21
N ALA A 117 -12.23 -12.20 -3.79
CA ALA A 117 -12.84 -11.25 -2.86
C ALA A 117 -14.09 -10.56 -3.45
N THR A 118 -14.05 -10.21 -4.73
CA THR A 118 -15.17 -9.57 -5.44
C THR A 118 -16.32 -10.56 -5.66
N GLU A 119 -16.01 -11.80 -6.00
CA GLU A 119 -16.97 -12.91 -6.14
C GLU A 119 -17.71 -13.17 -4.83
N ALA A 120 -17.00 -13.22 -3.70
CA ALA A 120 -17.61 -13.41 -2.39
C ALA A 120 -18.62 -12.31 -2.01
N LYS A 121 -18.37 -11.06 -2.44
CA LYS A 121 -19.24 -9.92 -2.16
C LYS A 121 -20.45 -9.85 -3.10
N SER A 122 -20.24 -10.07 -4.40
CA SER A 122 -21.24 -9.84 -5.46
C SER A 122 -21.92 -11.10 -5.98
N LYS A 123 -21.48 -12.29 -5.54
CA LYS A 123 -21.87 -13.61 -6.07
C LYS A 123 -21.60 -13.80 -7.57
N LYS A 124 -20.78 -12.94 -8.17
CA LYS A 124 -20.36 -13.01 -9.57
C LYS A 124 -18.88 -12.72 -9.67
N ARG A 125 -18.12 -13.66 -10.24
CA ARG A 125 -16.70 -13.44 -10.48
C ARG A 125 -16.51 -12.39 -11.59
N PRO A 126 -15.72 -11.33 -11.37
CA PRO A 126 -15.37 -10.39 -12.43
C PRO A 126 -14.48 -11.09 -13.47
N THR A 127 -14.53 -10.62 -14.71
CA THR A 127 -13.64 -11.09 -15.76
C THR A 127 -12.21 -10.61 -15.48
N GLU A 128 -11.23 -11.36 -15.99
CA GLU A 128 -9.83 -10.98 -15.86
C GLU A 128 -9.54 -9.62 -16.49
N ASP A 129 -10.14 -9.34 -17.66
CA ASP A 129 -9.99 -8.05 -18.35
C ASP A 129 -10.45 -6.87 -17.49
N ARG A 130 -11.60 -6.99 -16.80
CA ARG A 130 -12.09 -5.94 -15.90
C ARG A 130 -11.13 -5.69 -14.73
N MET A 131 -10.51 -6.74 -14.21
CA MET A 131 -9.50 -6.60 -13.15
C MET A 131 -8.22 -5.92 -13.66
N ARG A 132 -7.81 -6.25 -14.88
CA ARG A 132 -6.65 -5.62 -15.53
C ARG A 132 -6.91 -4.15 -15.83
N GLU A 133 -8.09 -3.80 -16.32
CA GLU A 133 -8.52 -2.42 -16.54
C GLU A 133 -8.53 -1.62 -15.23
N ALA A 134 -9.12 -2.18 -14.16
CA ALA A 134 -9.13 -1.54 -12.84
C ALA A 134 -7.70 -1.33 -12.31
N LEU A 135 -6.83 -2.34 -12.42
CA LEU A 135 -5.43 -2.24 -12.01
C LEU A 135 -4.66 -1.19 -12.80
N GLN A 136 -4.89 -1.12 -14.12
CA GLN A 136 -4.30 -0.11 -14.99
C GLN A 136 -4.73 1.29 -14.56
N LEU A 137 -6.03 1.52 -14.33
CA LEU A 137 -6.53 2.81 -13.85
C LEU A 137 -5.88 3.24 -12.52
N LEU A 138 -5.75 2.31 -11.56
CA LEU A 138 -5.10 2.60 -10.28
C LEU A 138 -3.60 2.90 -10.42
N SER A 139 -2.93 2.24 -11.36
CA SER A 139 -1.52 2.50 -11.69
C SER A 139 -1.34 3.87 -12.34
N GLU A 140 -2.17 4.21 -13.34
CA GLU A 140 -2.13 5.50 -14.05
C GLU A 140 -2.45 6.68 -13.14
N LYS A 141 -3.30 6.49 -12.12
CA LYS A 141 -3.58 7.51 -11.10
C LYS A 141 -2.57 7.53 -9.96
N TYR A 142 -1.53 6.70 -10.05
CA TYR A 142 -0.45 6.55 -9.09
C TYR A 142 -0.90 6.05 -7.72
N LEU A 143 -2.07 5.42 -7.58
CA LEU A 143 -2.58 4.91 -6.29
C LEU A 143 -1.93 3.58 -5.92
N MET A 144 -1.76 2.73 -6.93
CA MET A 144 -0.95 1.52 -6.82
C MET A 144 0.34 1.73 -7.59
N SER A 145 1.41 1.06 -7.16
CA SER A 145 2.71 1.16 -7.80
C SER A 145 3.26 -0.24 -8.04
N GLN A 146 3.80 -0.43 -9.23
CA GLN A 146 4.47 -1.65 -9.63
C GLN A 146 5.99 -1.49 -9.52
N TYR A 147 6.67 -2.57 -9.20
CA TYR A 147 8.08 -2.74 -9.50
C TYR A 147 8.32 -4.17 -9.98
N ASN A 148 8.87 -4.33 -11.19
CA ASN A 148 8.86 -5.59 -11.92
C ASN A 148 7.44 -6.17 -12.00
N ASP A 149 7.17 -7.25 -11.28
CA ASP A 149 5.87 -7.93 -11.22
C ASP A 149 5.23 -7.85 -9.82
N SER A 150 5.80 -7.05 -8.92
CA SER A 150 5.33 -6.88 -7.55
C SER A 150 4.55 -5.58 -7.38
N TRP A 151 3.39 -5.66 -6.72
CA TRP A 151 2.46 -4.55 -6.55
C TRP A 151 2.33 -4.08 -5.10
N TYR A 152 2.12 -2.78 -4.94
CA TYR A 152 2.03 -2.11 -3.65
C TYR A 152 0.94 -1.04 -3.69
N LEU A 153 0.14 -0.93 -2.61
CA LEU A 153 -0.73 0.22 -2.40
C LEU A 153 0.07 1.35 -1.76
N THR A 154 0.39 2.40 -2.52
CA THR A 154 1.26 3.50 -2.04
C THR A 154 0.52 4.81 -1.80
N GLY A 155 -0.77 4.89 -2.15
CA GLY A 155 -1.45 6.17 -2.33
C GLY A 155 -0.80 6.96 -3.47
N ARG A 156 -1.10 8.25 -3.65
CA ARG A 156 -0.54 9.06 -4.75
C ARG A 156 1.00 9.08 -4.73
N ASN A 157 1.64 8.26 -5.56
CA ASN A 157 3.09 8.13 -5.61
C ASN A 157 3.75 9.36 -6.27
N PRO A 158 4.47 10.21 -5.50
CA PRO A 158 5.06 11.44 -6.02
C PRO A 158 6.25 11.18 -6.95
N VAL A 159 6.94 10.05 -6.80
CA VAL A 159 8.11 9.71 -7.62
C VAL A 159 7.69 9.30 -9.02
N LEU A 160 6.71 8.40 -9.15
CA LEU A 160 6.16 8.03 -10.46
C LEU A 160 5.55 9.24 -11.17
N ARG A 161 4.75 10.04 -10.46
CA ARG A 161 4.21 11.28 -11.01
C ARG A 161 5.30 12.24 -11.50
N ALA A 162 6.38 12.41 -10.73
CA ALA A 162 7.49 13.27 -11.13
C ALA A 162 8.27 12.72 -12.33
N MET A 163 8.44 11.40 -12.42
CA MET A 163 9.08 10.72 -13.56
C MET A 163 8.26 10.96 -14.83
N ASP A 164 6.95 10.72 -14.81
CA ASP A 164 6.08 10.91 -15.97
C ASP A 164 6.06 12.37 -16.43
N LEU A 165 5.95 13.32 -15.49
CA LEU A 165 6.01 14.75 -15.79
C LEU A 165 7.36 15.17 -16.40
N SER A 166 8.46 14.51 -16.02
CA SER A 166 9.79 14.79 -16.57
C SER A 166 9.99 14.23 -17.97
N SER A 167 9.26 13.15 -18.30
CA SER A 167 9.27 12.48 -19.60
C SER A 167 8.27 13.09 -20.60
N ALA A 168 7.31 13.90 -20.12
CA ALA A 168 6.32 14.55 -20.97
C ALA A 168 6.96 15.63 -21.87
N PRO A 169 6.59 15.67 -23.17
CA PRO A 169 7.18 16.61 -24.14
C PRO A 169 6.86 18.08 -23.82
N ASN A 170 5.74 18.36 -23.16
CA ASN A 170 5.35 19.70 -22.71
C ASN A 170 5.63 19.84 -21.21
N ARG A 171 6.81 20.39 -20.87
CA ARG A 171 7.20 20.68 -19.49
C ARG A 171 6.29 21.75 -18.89
N VAL A 172 5.28 21.34 -18.12
CA VAL A 172 4.54 22.25 -17.24
C VAL A 172 5.44 22.58 -16.04
N SER A 173 5.61 23.88 -15.78
CA SER A 173 6.51 24.42 -14.76
C SER A 173 6.31 23.77 -13.38
N ARG A 174 7.42 23.40 -12.75
CA ARG A 174 7.48 22.70 -11.45
C ARG A 174 7.21 23.66 -10.29
N THR A 175 5.93 23.89 -9.95
CA THR A 175 5.58 24.69 -8.76
C THR A 175 5.05 23.88 -7.58
N HIS A 176 4.85 22.57 -7.70
CA HIS A 176 4.49 21.73 -6.56
C HIS A 176 5.73 21.05 -5.97
N LEU A 177 6.38 21.77 -5.06
CA LEU A 177 7.41 21.23 -4.15
C LEU A 177 6.82 20.06 -3.35
N SER A 178 7.31 18.85 -3.62
CA SER A 178 7.03 17.65 -2.82
C SER A 178 7.73 17.77 -1.47
N TRP A 179 6.96 17.59 -0.38
CA TRP A 179 7.41 17.60 1.02
C TRP A 179 8.54 16.61 1.35
N SER A 180 8.84 15.65 0.45
CA SER A 180 9.90 14.66 0.60
C SER A 180 11.34 15.20 0.55
N ARG A 181 11.52 16.53 0.50
CA ARG A 181 12.83 17.22 0.56
C ARG A 181 13.01 18.14 1.78
N MET A 182 12.06 18.17 2.71
CA MET A 182 12.13 19.06 3.88
C MET A 182 12.64 18.40 5.17
N PHE A 183 13.05 17.13 5.13
CA PHE A 183 13.69 16.44 6.25
C PHE A 183 14.84 15.56 5.77
#